data_AF-A0A1T0B5Q9-F1
#
_entry.id   AF-A0A1T0B5Q9-F1
#
_cell.length_a   1.000
_cell.length_b   1.000
_cell.length_c   1.000
_cell.angle_alpha   90.00
_cell.angle_beta   90.00
_cell.angle_gamma   90.00
#
_symmetry.space_group_name_H-M   'P 1'
#
loop_
_entity.id
_entity.type
_entity.pdbx_description
1 polymer ?
#
loop_
_entity_poly.entity_id
_entity_poly.type
_entity_poly.pdbx_seq_one_letter_code
_entity_poly.pdbx_strand_id
1 'polypeptide(L)'
;MANRKTLLIFPLITQLIFSLFLPFFSEINWTGLGWIALFATLPAFLLAIICVRYQFHQRNLVQLAVFSGGLMFFYCLVLLPVVLEGESQLPLWEESLAMVFYALMFSLPAMLYAMVILRLFLPKPKS
;
A
#
# COMPACT_ATOMS: atom_id res chain seq x y z
N MET A 1 -6.23 -21.01 12.30
CA MET A 1 -5.99 -19.79 13.11
C MET A 1 -4.89 -18.86 12.56
N ALA A 2 -3.97 -19.31 11.68
CA ALA A 2 -2.90 -18.46 11.15
C ALA A 2 -3.40 -17.23 10.36
N ASN A 3 -4.39 -17.40 9.48
CA ASN A 3 -4.87 -16.32 8.62
C ASN A 3 -5.53 -15.14 9.37
N ARG A 4 -6.16 -15.37 10.54
CA ARG A 4 -6.76 -14.26 11.31
C ARG A 4 -5.70 -13.29 11.85
N LYS A 5 -4.49 -13.77 12.13
CA LYS A 5 -3.39 -12.92 12.59
C LYS A 5 -2.92 -11.96 11.49
N THR A 6 -3.02 -12.37 10.22
CA THR A 6 -2.71 -11.53 9.05
C THR A 6 -3.57 -10.26 9.03
N LEU A 7 -4.83 -10.31 9.44
CA LEU A 7 -5.72 -9.14 9.43
C LEU A 7 -5.30 -8.04 10.40
N LEU A 8 -4.70 -8.41 11.52
CA LEU A 8 -4.30 -7.46 12.56
C LEU A 8 -2.83 -7.08 12.42
N ILE A 9 -1.96 -8.06 12.24
CA ILE A 9 -0.51 -7.85 12.26
C ILE A 9 -0.03 -7.19 10.97
N PHE A 10 -0.56 -7.57 9.82
CA PHE A 10 -0.13 -7.02 8.53
C PHE A 10 -0.28 -5.49 8.44
N PRO A 11 -1.46 -4.88 8.72
CA PRO A 11 -1.60 -3.42 8.68
C PRO A 11 -0.80 -2.72 9.78
N LEU A 12 -0.65 -3.32 10.97
CA LEU A 12 0.18 -2.76 12.05
C LEU A 12 1.66 -2.69 11.63
N ILE A 13 2.17 -3.76 11.01
CA ILE A 13 3.52 -3.78 10.46
C ILE A 13 3.65 -2.78 9.32
N THR A 14 2.63 -2.64 8.45
CA THR A 14 2.63 -1.64 7.38
C THR A 14 2.78 -0.24 7.96
N GLN A 15 1.93 0.13 8.92
CA GLN A 15 1.99 1.43 9.57
C GLN A 15 3.38 1.66 10.18
N LEU A 16 3.92 0.69 10.91
CA LEU A 16 5.18 0.83 11.63
C LEU A 16 6.34 0.99 10.64
N ILE A 17 6.43 0.14 9.62
CA ILE A 17 7.50 0.20 8.62
C ILE A 17 7.47 1.52 7.86
N PHE A 18 6.31 1.93 7.34
CA PHE A 18 6.23 3.19 6.59
C PHE A 18 6.42 4.42 7.49
N SER A 19 6.01 4.35 8.77
CA SER A 19 6.25 5.43 9.74
C SER A 19 7.73 5.60 10.10
N LEU A 20 8.54 4.55 10.00
CA LEU A 20 10.00 4.64 10.15
C LEU A 20 10.66 5.42 9.01
N PHE A 21 10.01 5.51 7.84
CA PHE A 21 10.51 6.27 6.69
C PHE A 21 10.07 7.73 6.68
N LEU A 22 9.07 8.09 7.50
CA LEU A 22 8.57 9.45 7.66
C LEU A 22 9.68 10.50 7.90
N PRO A 23 10.67 10.26 8.79
CA PRO A 23 11.80 11.17 9.05
C PRO A 23 12.64 11.54 7.81
N PHE A 24 12.63 10.69 6.78
CA PHE A 24 13.42 10.93 5.57
C PHE A 24 12.74 11.90 4.59
N PHE A 25 11.44 12.10 4.73
CA PHE A 25 10.66 13.00 3.87
C PHE A 25 10.21 14.26 4.62
N SER A 26 9.98 14.18 5.93
CA SER A 26 9.61 15.30 6.80
C SER A 26 9.87 14.96 8.27
N GLU A 27 9.55 15.86 9.20
CA GLU A 27 9.52 15.54 10.63
C GLU A 27 8.44 14.50 10.98
N ILE A 28 8.62 13.77 12.09
CA ILE A 28 7.59 12.86 12.62
C ILE A 28 6.44 13.72 13.16
N ASN A 29 5.33 13.77 12.42
CA ASN A 29 4.14 14.51 12.78
C ASN A 29 2.88 13.62 12.71
N TRP A 30 1.84 14.01 13.45
CA TRP A 30 0.56 13.29 13.49
C TRP A 30 -0.13 13.25 12.13
N THR A 31 0.04 14.30 11.33
CA THR A 31 -0.51 14.40 9.96
C THR A 31 0.14 13.39 9.03
N GLY A 32 1.46 13.25 9.03
CA GLY A 32 2.21 12.26 8.26
C GLY A 32 1.84 10.83 8.65
N LEU A 33 1.67 10.56 9.94
CA LEU A 33 1.19 9.24 10.39
C LEU A 33 -0.22 8.94 9.86
N GLY A 34 -1.08 9.95 9.80
CA GLY A 34 -2.41 9.87 9.18
C GLY A 34 -2.35 9.60 7.68
N TRP A 35 -1.46 10.27 6.95
CA TRP A 35 -1.23 10.01 5.53
C TRP A 35 -0.76 8.58 5.28
N ILE A 36 0.17 8.07 6.09
CA ILE A 36 0.60 6.66 6.00
C ILE A 36 -0.55 5.71 6.31
N ALA A 37 -1.40 6.04 7.28
CA ALA A 37 -2.57 5.21 7.59
C ALA A 37 -3.54 5.14 6.40
N LEU A 38 -3.79 6.29 5.77
CA LEU A 38 -4.72 6.43 4.65
C LEU A 38 -4.20 5.81 3.35
N PHE A 39 -2.91 6.00 3.05
CA PHE A 39 -2.31 5.55 1.79
C PHE A 39 -1.69 4.16 1.90
N ALA A 40 -1.04 3.77 2.99
CA ALA A 40 -0.38 2.46 3.08
C ALA A 40 -1.22 1.44 3.86
N THR A 41 -1.65 1.80 5.07
CA THR A 41 -2.22 0.85 6.02
C THR A 41 -3.63 0.39 5.66
N LEU A 42 -4.49 1.30 5.20
CA LEU A 42 -5.86 0.97 4.81
C LEU A 42 -5.90 0.07 3.57
N PRO A 43 -5.17 0.36 2.47
CA PRO A 43 -5.07 -0.57 1.34
C PRO A 43 -4.46 -1.93 1.73
N ALA A 44 -3.44 -1.94 2.59
CA ALA A 44 -2.85 -3.18 3.10
C ALA A 44 -3.86 -4.01 3.92
N PHE A 45 -4.70 -3.37 4.72
CA PHE A 45 -5.76 -4.05 5.47
C PHE A 45 -6.82 -4.67 4.55
N LEU A 46 -7.27 -3.94 3.53
CA LEU A 46 -8.20 -4.47 2.52
C LEU A 46 -7.62 -5.68 1.80
N LEU A 47 -6.33 -5.62 1.42
CA LEU A 47 -5.62 -6.75 0.82
C LEU A 47 -5.56 -7.94 1.78
N ALA A 48 -5.30 -7.71 3.07
CA ALA A 48 -5.29 -8.76 4.07
C ALA A 48 -6.67 -9.45 4.19
N ILE A 49 -7.77 -8.70 4.14
CA ILE A 49 -9.14 -9.25 4.13
C ILE A 49 -9.33 -10.21 2.95
N ILE A 50 -8.94 -9.77 1.75
CA ILE A 50 -9.03 -10.58 0.52
C ILE A 50 -8.17 -11.85 0.67
N CYS A 51 -6.93 -11.70 1.15
CA CYS A 51 -6.01 -12.83 1.40
C CYS A 51 -6.63 -13.90 2.30
N VAL A 52 -7.26 -13.48 3.39
CA VAL A 52 -7.90 -14.40 4.35
C VAL A 52 -9.14 -15.04 3.77
N ARG A 53 -9.99 -14.26 3.07
CA ARG A 53 -11.26 -14.73 2.52
C ARG A 53 -11.07 -15.83 1.47
N TYR A 54 -10.09 -15.66 0.59
CA TYR A 54 -9.82 -16.56 -0.53
C TYR A 54 -8.73 -17.60 -0.25
N GLN A 55 -8.17 -17.64 0.97
CA GLN A 55 -7.11 -18.56 1.40
C GLN A 55 -5.95 -18.66 0.39
N PHE A 56 -5.46 -17.51 -0.05
CA PHE A 56 -4.35 -17.48 -0.99
C PHE A 56 -3.10 -18.15 -0.41
N HIS A 57 -2.32 -18.80 -1.28
CA HIS A 57 -1.08 -19.49 -0.94
C HIS A 57 0.12 -18.68 -1.42
N GLN A 58 1.31 -18.95 -0.85
CA GLN A 58 2.56 -18.33 -1.29
C GLN A 58 2.86 -18.53 -2.80
N ARG A 59 2.30 -19.56 -3.44
CA ARG A 59 2.42 -19.76 -4.90
C ARG A 59 1.84 -18.58 -5.71
N ASN A 60 0.87 -17.86 -5.16
CA ASN A 60 0.20 -16.74 -5.83
C ASN A 60 0.79 -15.38 -5.41
N LEU A 61 1.96 -15.36 -4.77
CA LEU A 61 2.54 -14.16 -4.18
C LEU A 61 2.84 -13.07 -5.21
N VAL A 62 3.30 -13.42 -6.41
CA VAL A 62 3.51 -12.46 -7.50
C VAL A 62 2.18 -11.85 -7.95
N GLN A 63 1.14 -12.67 -8.10
CA GLN A 63 -0.20 -12.20 -8.49
C GLN A 63 -0.78 -11.26 -7.41
N LEU A 64 -0.60 -11.61 -6.13
CA LEU A 64 -1.00 -10.77 -5.01
C LEU A 64 -0.23 -9.45 -4.95
N ALA A 65 1.06 -9.47 -5.22
CA ALA A 65 1.88 -8.27 -5.27
C ALA A 65 1.45 -7.35 -6.40
N VAL A 66 1.26 -7.88 -7.61
CA VAL A 66 0.74 -7.11 -8.77
C VAL A 66 -0.65 -6.55 -8.47
N PHE A 67 -1.54 -7.35 -7.87
CA PHE A 67 -2.86 -6.90 -7.48
C PHE A 67 -2.82 -5.80 -6.42
N SER A 68 -1.96 -5.95 -5.40
CA SER A 68 -1.74 -4.93 -4.37
C SER A 68 -1.21 -3.62 -4.97
N GLY A 69 -0.23 -3.71 -5.88
CA GLY A 69 0.31 -2.54 -6.58
C GLY A 69 -0.72 -1.86 -7.46
N GLY A 70 -1.49 -2.64 -8.23
CA GLY A 70 -2.54 -2.12 -9.08
C GLY A 70 -3.65 -1.44 -8.28
N LEU A 71 -4.12 -2.07 -7.20
CA LEU A 71 -5.12 -1.47 -6.31
C LEU A 71 -4.59 -0.17 -5.71
N MET A 72 -3.34 -0.15 -5.23
CA MET A 72 -2.70 1.04 -4.69
C MET A 72 -2.56 2.16 -5.74
N PHE A 73 -2.20 1.80 -6.97
CA PHE A 73 -2.09 2.75 -8.09
C PHE A 73 -3.43 3.43 -8.37
N PHE A 74 -4.50 2.66 -8.55
CA PHE A 74 -5.84 3.22 -8.76
C PHE A 74 -6.34 3.99 -7.55
N TYR A 75 -6.05 3.52 -6.33
CA TYR A 75 -6.39 4.24 -5.10
C TYR A 75 -5.73 5.62 -5.06
N CYS A 76 -4.43 5.70 -5.35
CA CYS A 76 -3.71 6.98 -5.43
C CYS A 76 -4.24 7.87 -6.55
N LEU A 77 -4.56 7.33 -7.73
CA LEU A 77 -5.13 8.14 -8.81
C LEU A 77 -6.47 8.80 -8.45
N VAL A 78 -7.27 8.16 -7.59
CA VAL A 78 -8.53 8.73 -7.12
C VAL A 78 -8.31 9.69 -5.94
N LEU A 79 -7.40 9.37 -5.03
CA LEU A 79 -7.23 10.12 -3.78
C LEU A 79 -6.32 11.34 -3.93
N LEU A 80 -5.24 11.25 -4.71
CA LEU A 80 -4.27 12.34 -4.88
C LEU A 80 -4.91 13.63 -5.44
N PRO A 81 -5.80 13.61 -6.45
CA PRO A 81 -6.47 14.83 -6.91
C PRO A 81 -7.25 15.52 -5.79
N VAL A 82 -7.97 14.75 -4.97
CA VAL A 82 -8.78 15.27 -3.86
C VAL A 82 -7.91 15.86 -2.76
N VAL A 83 -6.74 15.26 -2.51
CA VAL A 83 -5.81 15.70 -1.47
C VAL A 83 -5.00 16.93 -1.91
N LEU A 84 -4.72 17.06 -3.21
CA LEU A 84 -3.88 18.10 -3.80
C LEU A 84 -4.70 19.24 -4.44
N GLU A 85 -6.02 19.29 -4.19
CA GLU A 85 -6.90 20.32 -4.74
C GLU A 85 -6.37 21.73 -4.41
N GLY A 86 -5.94 22.47 -5.45
CA GLY A 86 -5.60 23.88 -5.36
C GLY A 86 -4.11 24.24 -5.48
N GLU A 87 -3.20 23.28 -5.69
CA GLU A 87 -1.74 23.58 -5.73
C GLU A 87 -1.11 23.67 -7.14
N SER A 88 -1.82 23.32 -8.21
CA SER A 88 -1.20 23.26 -9.55
C SER A 88 -1.37 24.56 -10.36
N GLN A 89 -0.24 25.19 -10.69
CA GLN A 89 -0.14 26.19 -11.77
C GLN A 89 0.28 25.54 -13.11
N LEU A 90 0.38 24.21 -13.14
CA LEU A 90 0.90 23.47 -14.27
C LEU A 90 -0.15 23.28 -15.37
N PRO A 91 0.27 23.11 -16.63
CA PRO A 91 -0.60 22.62 -17.68
C PRO A 91 -1.23 21.27 -17.31
N LEU A 92 -2.50 21.07 -17.65
CA LEU A 92 -3.28 19.87 -17.28
C LEU A 92 -2.60 18.53 -17.65
N TRP A 93 -1.84 18.49 -18.75
CA TRP A 93 -1.14 17.29 -19.19
C TRP A 93 0.07 16.95 -18.30
N GLU A 94 0.79 17.96 -17.81
CA GLU A 94 1.92 17.79 -16.88
C GLU A 94 1.41 17.35 -15.52
N GLU A 95 0.31 17.93 -15.06
CA GLU A 95 -0.35 17.55 -13.82
C GLU A 95 -0.84 16.10 -13.87
N SER A 96 -1.50 15.71 -14.96
CA SER A 96 -1.95 14.33 -15.18
C SER A 96 -0.78 13.34 -15.17
N LEU A 97 0.34 13.70 -15.82
CA LEU A 97 1.55 12.90 -15.84
C LEU A 97 2.18 12.79 -14.44
N ALA A 98 2.25 13.89 -13.70
CA ALA A 98 2.76 13.94 -12.33
C ALA A 98 1.93 13.06 -11.40
N MET A 99 0.59 13.09 -11.50
CA MET A 99 -0.28 12.20 -10.72
C MET A 99 -0.01 10.73 -11.00
N VAL A 100 0.23 10.35 -12.27
CA VAL A 100 0.62 8.98 -12.62
C VAL A 100 1.95 8.60 -11.97
N PHE A 101 2.96 9.49 -12.01
CA PHE A 101 4.24 9.23 -11.35
C PHE A 101 4.12 9.13 -9.84
N TYR A 102 3.35 9.99 -9.19
CA TYR A 102 3.08 9.89 -7.76
C TYR A 102 2.36 8.60 -7.41
N ALA A 103 1.33 8.21 -8.17
CA ALA A 103 0.65 6.94 -7.97
C ALA A 103 1.60 5.74 -8.13
N LEU A 104 2.54 5.79 -9.09
CA LEU A 104 3.59 4.77 -9.24
C LEU A 104 4.56 4.74 -8.06
N MET A 105 4.94 5.90 -7.52
CA MET A 105 5.81 6.00 -6.34
C MET A 105 5.22 5.31 -5.11
N PHE A 106 3.89 5.25 -4.98
CA PHE A 106 3.24 4.50 -3.89
C PHE A 106 2.95 3.04 -4.27
N SER A 107 2.61 2.78 -5.53
CA SER A 107 2.30 1.44 -6.06
C SER A 107 3.49 0.49 -5.93
N LEU A 108 4.69 0.92 -6.36
CA LEU A 108 5.87 0.06 -6.39
C LEU A 108 6.34 -0.40 -5.00
N PRO A 109 6.46 0.48 -3.99
CA PRO A 109 6.72 0.06 -2.62
C PRO A 109 5.64 -0.86 -2.07
N ALA A 110 4.36 -0.65 -2.42
CA ALA A 110 3.28 -1.54 -2.00
C ALA A 110 3.44 -2.96 -2.59
N MET A 111 3.87 -3.08 -3.86
CA MET A 111 4.20 -4.38 -4.48
C MET A 111 5.37 -5.07 -3.76
N LEU A 112 6.45 -4.33 -3.52
CA LEU A 112 7.64 -4.85 -2.84
C LEU A 112 7.30 -5.29 -1.41
N TYR A 113 6.56 -4.45 -0.68
CA TYR A 113 6.08 -4.74 0.67
C TYR A 113 5.21 -5.99 0.69
N ALA A 114 4.26 -6.14 -0.24
CA ALA A 114 3.47 -7.34 -0.37
C ALA A 114 4.34 -8.57 -0.65
N MET A 115 5.33 -8.48 -1.54
CA MET A 115 6.21 -9.62 -1.80
C MET A 115 7.04 -10.06 -0.58
N VAL A 116 7.54 -9.10 0.19
CA VAL A 116 8.44 -9.38 1.33
C VAL A 116 7.64 -9.80 2.56
N ILE A 117 6.63 -9.02 2.92
CA ILE A 117 5.93 -9.14 4.21
C ILE A 117 4.73 -10.09 4.10
N LEU A 118 3.94 -10.04 3.03
CA LEU A 118 2.77 -10.94 2.88
C LEU A 118 3.23 -12.41 2.80
N ARG A 119 4.43 -12.67 2.27
CA ARG A 119 5.05 -14.01 2.27
C ARG A 119 5.07 -14.63 3.66
N LEU A 120 5.37 -13.84 4.69
CA LEU A 120 5.51 -14.31 6.07
C LEU A 120 4.17 -14.79 6.67
N PHE A 121 3.05 -14.32 6.12
CA PHE A 121 1.71 -14.57 6.63
C PHE A 121 0.91 -15.59 5.81
N LEU A 122 1.31 -15.88 4.57
CA LEU A 122 0.62 -16.84 3.72
C LEU A 122 1.07 -18.29 4.00
N PRO A 123 0.15 -19.28 3.91
CA PRO A 123 0.49 -20.68 4.05
C PRO A 123 1.49 -21.12 2.99
N LYS A 124 2.51 -21.87 3.44
CA LYS A 124 3.48 -22.54 2.56
C LYS A 124 2.78 -23.63 1.76
N PRO A 125 3.15 -23.85 0.48
CA PRO A 125 2.69 -25.03 -0.24
C PRO A 125 3.14 -26.28 0.54
N LYS A 126 2.23 -27.24 0.73
CA LYS A 126 2.61 -28.59 1.20
C LYS A 126 3.42 -29.22 0.06
N SER A 127 4.73 -29.38 0.26
CA SER A 127 5.59 -30.21 -0.61
C SER A 127 5.28 -31.67 -0.35
#